data_AF-A0A0S0ZJY2-F1
#
_entry.id   AF-A0A0S0ZJY2-F1
#
_cell.length_a   1.000
_cell.length_b   1.000
_cell.length_c   1.000
_cell.angle_alpha   90.00
_cell.angle_beta   90.00
_cell.angle_gamma   90.00
#
_symmetry.space_group_name_H-M   'P 1'
#
loop_
_entity.id
_entity.type
_entity.pdbx_description
1 polymer ?
#
loop_
_entity_poly.entity_id
_entity_poly.type
_entity_poly.pdbx_seq_one_letter_code
_entity_poly.pdbx_strand_id
1 'polypeptide(L)'
;TDMPLGTAIHNIEITLGKGGQLARAAGAVAKLIAKEGKSATLKLPSGEVRLISKNCSATVGQVGNVGVNQKSLGRAGSKRWLGKRPVVRGVVMNPVDHPHGGGEGRAPIGRKKPTTPWGYPALGRRSRKRNKYSDNLILRRRS
;
A
#
# COMPACT_ATOMS: atom_id res chain seq x y z
N THR A 1 13.57 3.74 -21.95
CA THR A 1 13.14 2.93 -23.13
C THR A 1 13.92 1.66 -23.33
N ASP A 2 15.09 1.52 -22.70
CA ASP A 2 16.16 0.65 -23.20
C ASP A 2 16.30 -0.65 -22.40
N MET A 3 15.60 -0.77 -21.26
CA MET A 3 15.60 -1.97 -20.41
C MET A 3 14.88 -3.14 -21.10
N PRO A 4 15.43 -4.37 -21.16
CA PRO A 4 14.75 -5.49 -21.79
C PRO A 4 13.43 -5.85 -21.08
N LEU A 5 12.52 -6.53 -21.79
CA LEU A 5 11.30 -7.05 -21.16
C LEU A 5 11.65 -8.10 -20.11
N GLY A 6 10.86 -8.16 -19.04
CA GLY A 6 11.07 -9.08 -17.94
C GLY A 6 12.10 -8.62 -16.89
N THR A 7 12.77 -7.49 -17.10
CA THR A 7 13.73 -6.95 -16.11
C THR A 7 13.06 -6.63 -14.78
N ALA A 8 13.75 -7.00 -13.69
CA ALA A 8 13.43 -6.58 -12.34
C ALA A 8 13.90 -5.12 -12.14
N ILE A 9 12.99 -4.25 -11.73
CA ILE A 9 13.24 -2.81 -11.56
C ILE A 9 12.70 -2.30 -10.23
N HIS A 10 13.33 -1.25 -9.70
CA HIS A 10 12.91 -0.53 -8.50
C HIS A 10 13.13 0.97 -8.69
N ASN A 11 12.71 1.78 -7.70
CA ASN A 11 12.85 3.24 -7.74
C ASN A 11 12.30 3.91 -9.03
N ILE A 12 11.03 3.66 -9.33
CA ILE A 12 10.43 3.98 -10.64
C ILE A 12 9.73 5.35 -10.60
N GLU A 13 9.96 6.18 -11.60
CA GLU A 13 9.27 7.45 -11.79
C GLU A 13 7.85 7.26 -12.35
N ILE A 14 6.87 7.99 -11.82
CA ILE A 14 5.52 8.05 -12.40
C ILE A 14 5.42 9.16 -13.46
N THR A 15 6.12 10.27 -13.22
CA THR A 15 6.16 11.44 -14.09
C THR A 15 7.61 11.79 -14.30
N LEU A 16 7.96 12.09 -15.56
CA LEU A 16 9.31 12.43 -15.97
C LEU A 16 9.88 13.55 -15.09
N GLY A 17 11.08 13.34 -14.54
CA GLY A 17 11.83 14.36 -13.79
C GLY A 17 11.32 14.64 -12.37
N LYS A 18 10.27 13.94 -11.90
CA LYS A 18 9.80 14.04 -10.50
C LYS A 18 10.53 13.10 -9.53
N GLY A 19 11.51 12.34 -10.02
CA GLY A 19 12.23 11.36 -9.26
C GLY A 19 11.43 10.08 -9.00
N GLY A 20 12.14 9.05 -8.52
CA GLY A 20 11.58 7.74 -8.25
C GLY A 20 10.59 7.74 -7.09
N GLN A 21 9.39 7.22 -7.34
CA GLN A 21 8.28 7.23 -6.37
C GLN A 21 7.87 5.81 -5.97
N LEU A 22 7.90 4.87 -6.91
CA LEU A 22 7.42 3.50 -6.73
C LEU A 22 8.56 2.52 -6.40
N ALA A 23 8.21 1.45 -5.69
CA ALA A 23 9.13 0.35 -5.33
C ALA A 23 10.43 0.83 -4.66
N ARG A 24 10.32 1.57 -3.55
CA ARG A 24 11.46 2.06 -2.75
C ARG A 24 11.65 1.34 -1.42
N ALA A 25 10.65 0.57 -0.97
CA ALA A 25 10.73 -0.16 0.29
C ALA A 25 11.73 -1.33 0.20
N ALA A 26 12.25 -1.76 1.34
CA ALA A 26 13.16 -2.91 1.44
C ALA A 26 12.56 -4.15 0.74
N GLY A 27 13.37 -4.82 -0.09
CA GLY A 27 12.93 -5.96 -0.89
C GLY A 27 11.91 -5.66 -1.99
N ALA A 28 11.50 -4.41 -2.21
CA ALA A 28 10.53 -4.09 -3.25
C ALA A 28 11.13 -4.26 -4.64
N VAL A 29 10.35 -4.86 -5.54
CA VAL A 29 10.69 -5.07 -6.94
C VAL A 29 9.43 -5.02 -7.80
N ALA A 30 9.53 -4.38 -8.95
CA ALA A 30 8.52 -4.44 -10.01
C ALA A 30 9.13 -5.14 -11.23
N LYS A 31 8.27 -5.68 -12.10
CA LYS A 31 8.70 -6.34 -13.33
C LYS A 31 8.16 -5.60 -14.54
N LEU A 32 9.02 -5.34 -15.52
CA LEU A 32 8.60 -4.81 -16.81
C LEU A 32 7.96 -5.93 -17.63
N ILE A 33 6.67 -5.81 -17.95
CA ILE A 33 5.92 -6.87 -18.66
C ILE A 33 5.99 -6.63 -20.16
N ALA A 34 5.60 -5.43 -20.58
CA ALA A 34 5.45 -5.07 -21.98
C ALA A 34 5.78 -3.59 -22.19
N LYS A 35 6.07 -3.22 -23.43
CA LYS A 35 6.23 -1.83 -23.86
C LYS A 35 5.40 -1.64 -25.11
N GLU A 36 4.56 -0.62 -25.13
CA GLU A 36 3.65 -0.35 -26.25
C GLU A 36 3.49 1.15 -26.47
N GLY A 37 3.77 1.60 -27.71
CA GLY A 37 3.61 2.99 -28.12
C GLY A 37 4.39 3.99 -27.25
N LYS A 38 3.65 4.76 -26.45
CA LYS A 38 4.19 5.80 -25.53
C LYS A 38 4.32 5.32 -24.08
N SER A 39 3.84 4.12 -23.77
CA SER A 39 3.72 3.60 -22.40
C SER A 39 4.43 2.26 -22.23
N ALA A 40 4.78 1.95 -21.00
CA ALA A 40 5.32 0.68 -20.55
C ALA A 40 4.41 0.09 -19.47
N THR A 41 4.18 -1.22 -19.55
CA THR A 41 3.33 -1.97 -18.63
C THR A 41 4.20 -2.62 -17.57
N LEU A 42 3.93 -2.29 -16.30
CA LEU A 42 4.67 -2.78 -15.15
C LEU A 42 3.77 -3.59 -14.21
N LYS A 43 4.31 -4.68 -13.67
CA LYS A 43 3.75 -5.39 -12.52
C LYS A 43 4.37 -4.83 -11.25
N LEU A 44 3.57 -4.18 -10.41
CA LEU A 44 4.02 -3.61 -9.14
C LEU A 44 4.17 -4.68 -8.05
N PRO A 45 4.90 -4.40 -6.95
CA PRO A 45 5.00 -5.31 -5.79
C PRO A 45 3.64 -5.68 -5.19
N SER A 46 2.62 -4.83 -5.36
CA SER A 46 1.24 -5.09 -4.92
C SER A 46 0.49 -6.12 -5.79
N GLY A 47 1.06 -6.55 -6.92
CA GLY A 47 0.38 -7.36 -7.93
C GLY A 47 -0.48 -6.58 -8.93
N GLU A 48 -0.66 -5.26 -8.71
CA GLU A 48 -1.31 -4.34 -9.66
C GLU A 48 -0.50 -4.25 -10.97
N VAL A 49 -1.20 -4.25 -12.10
CA VAL A 49 -0.61 -4.02 -13.42
C VAL A 49 -0.96 -2.62 -13.88
N ARG A 50 0.07 -1.81 -14.15
CA ARG A 50 -0.06 -0.37 -14.36
C ARG A 50 0.77 0.10 -15.55
N LEU A 51 0.21 1.05 -16.31
CA LEU A 51 0.89 1.77 -17.40
C LEU A 51 1.65 2.99 -16.86
N ILE A 52 2.89 3.16 -17.30
CA ILE A 52 3.76 4.31 -17.02
C ILE A 52 4.35 4.81 -18.34
N SER A 53 4.69 6.09 -18.46
CA SER A 53 5.39 6.60 -19.66
C SER A 53 6.72 5.87 -19.88
N LYS A 54 7.03 5.53 -21.13
CA LYS A 54 8.29 4.86 -21.51
C LYS A 54 9.56 5.69 -21.25
N ASN A 55 9.37 7.01 -21.10
CA ASN A 55 10.45 7.97 -20.87
C ASN A 55 10.80 8.11 -19.38
N CYS A 56 9.97 7.57 -18.47
CA CYS A 56 10.27 7.59 -17.04
C CYS A 56 11.50 6.73 -16.73
N SER A 57 12.35 7.24 -15.84
CA SER A 57 13.52 6.51 -15.36
C SER A 57 13.15 5.46 -14.31
N ALA A 58 13.97 4.42 -14.22
CA ALA A 58 13.92 3.40 -13.19
C ALA A 58 15.32 2.83 -12.95
N THR A 59 15.52 2.16 -11.83
CA THR A 59 16.79 1.49 -11.50
C THR A 59 16.61 -0.02 -11.65
N VAL A 60 17.61 -0.70 -12.21
CA VAL A 60 17.60 -2.16 -12.38
C VAL A 60 17.89 -2.85 -11.04
N GLY A 61 17.24 -3.99 -10.81
CA GLY A 61 17.44 -4.83 -9.63
C GLY A 61 16.34 -4.66 -8.57
N GLN A 62 16.57 -5.28 -7.42
CA GLN A 62 15.69 -5.25 -6.25
C GLN A 62 16.31 -4.36 -5.16
N VAL A 63 15.46 -3.70 -4.36
CA VAL A 63 15.93 -2.97 -3.17
C VAL A 63 16.51 -3.96 -2.15
N GLY A 64 17.70 -3.67 -1.62
CA GLY A 64 18.37 -4.51 -0.61
C GLY A 64 17.62 -4.63 0.72
N ASN A 65 18.26 -5.28 1.70
CA ASN A 65 17.72 -5.54 3.04
C ASN A 65 16.39 -6.34 3.02
N VAL A 66 16.34 -7.40 2.21
CA VAL A 66 15.13 -8.23 2.00
C VAL A 66 14.63 -8.86 3.31
N GLY A 67 15.54 -9.25 4.21
CA GLY A 67 15.23 -9.89 5.50
C GLY A 67 14.75 -8.95 6.60
N VAL A 68 14.45 -7.68 6.32
CA VAL A 68 14.03 -6.71 7.37
C VAL A 68 12.78 -7.17 8.12
N ASN A 69 11.90 -7.91 7.44
CA ASN A 69 10.65 -8.43 8.00
C ASN A 69 10.83 -9.69 8.86
N GLN A 70 12.01 -10.33 8.82
CA GLN A 70 12.32 -11.51 9.65
C GLN A 70 12.62 -11.11 11.10
N LYS A 71 12.91 -9.83 11.36
CA LYS A 71 13.21 -9.32 12.70
C LYS A 71 11.92 -9.13 13.51
N SER A 72 11.84 -9.75 14.68
CA SER A 72 10.81 -9.45 15.69
C SER A 72 11.25 -8.31 16.60
N LEU A 73 10.33 -7.41 16.97
CA LEU A 73 10.64 -6.27 17.85
C LEU A 73 10.84 -6.67 19.32
N GLY A 74 10.33 -7.85 19.73
CA GLY A 74 10.52 -8.48 21.05
C GLY A 74 9.83 -7.80 22.24
N ARG A 75 9.83 -6.46 22.31
CA ARG A 75 9.29 -5.68 23.44
C ARG A 75 8.55 -4.42 23.00
N ALA A 76 7.66 -3.93 23.86
CA ALA A 76 6.89 -2.71 23.61
C ALA A 76 7.79 -1.47 23.44
N GLY A 77 8.89 -1.36 24.19
CA GLY A 77 9.84 -0.25 24.10
C GLY A 77 10.46 -0.09 22.70
N SER A 78 10.80 -1.20 22.04
CA SER A 78 11.33 -1.17 20.66
C SER A 78 10.34 -0.55 19.67
N LYS A 79 9.04 -0.67 19.91
CA LYS A 79 8.00 -0.02 19.09
C LYS A 79 7.97 1.50 19.31
N ARG A 80 8.23 1.96 20.53
CA ARG A 80 8.28 3.37 20.91
C ARG A 80 9.50 4.07 20.31
N TRP A 81 10.64 3.39 20.20
CA TRP A 81 11.83 3.90 19.50
C TRP A 81 11.57 4.24 18.03
N LEU A 82 10.62 3.56 17.39
CA LEU A 82 10.16 3.87 16.03
C LEU A 82 9.14 5.03 15.97
N GLY A 83 8.92 5.75 17.08
CA GLY A 83 7.95 6.85 17.16
C GLY A 83 6.47 6.41 17.15
N LYS A 84 6.18 5.11 17.28
CA LYS A 84 4.80 4.59 17.24
C LYS A 84 4.20 4.49 18.64
N ARG A 85 3.15 5.27 18.90
CA ARG A 85 2.40 5.27 20.18
C ARG A 85 1.48 4.05 20.30
N PRO A 86 1.09 3.65 21.52
CA PRO A 86 0.07 2.62 21.74
C PRO A 86 -1.25 2.99 21.06
N VAL A 87 -1.95 1.99 20.51
CA VAL A 87 -3.26 2.15 19.86
C VAL A 87 -4.31 1.40 20.68
N VAL A 88 -5.40 2.08 21.03
CA VAL A 88 -6.50 1.52 21.83
C VAL A 88 -7.56 0.93 20.90
N ARG A 89 -8.13 -0.23 21.26
CA ARG A 89 -9.21 -0.87 20.48
C ARG A 89 -10.51 -0.11 20.66
N GLY A 90 -11.28 0.10 19.59
CA GLY A 90 -12.56 0.81 19.67
C GLY A 90 -13.62 0.15 20.57
N VAL A 91 -13.54 -1.16 20.77
CA VAL A 91 -14.48 -1.92 21.62
C VAL A 91 -14.32 -1.65 23.12
N VAL A 92 -13.16 -1.13 23.56
CA VAL A 92 -12.93 -0.80 24.98
C VAL A 92 -13.20 0.67 25.30
N MET A 93 -13.65 1.45 24.32
CA MET A 93 -13.93 2.87 24.48
C MET A 93 -15.38 3.10 24.93
N ASN A 94 -15.74 4.33 25.28
CA ASN A 94 -17.13 4.68 25.54
C ASN A 94 -17.91 4.85 24.22
N PRO A 95 -19.25 4.74 24.23
CA PRO A 95 -20.08 4.93 23.04
C PRO A 95 -19.89 6.27 22.32
N VAL A 96 -19.53 7.33 23.07
CA VAL A 96 -19.23 8.67 22.52
C VAL A 96 -17.92 8.71 21.73
N ASP A 97 -16.94 7.90 22.11
CA ASP A 97 -15.59 7.92 21.53
C ASP A 97 -15.47 7.00 20.31
N HIS A 98 -16.20 5.88 20.32
CA HIS A 98 -16.17 4.92 19.22
C HIS A 98 -17.53 4.27 18.99
N PRO A 99 -17.94 4.06 17.73
CA PRO A 99 -19.07 3.23 17.33
C PRO A 99 -19.22 1.83 17.92
N HIS A 100 -18.17 1.28 18.53
CA HIS A 100 -18.15 -0.06 19.11
C HIS A 100 -18.02 -0.01 20.64
N GLY A 101 -18.00 1.18 21.21
CA GLY A 101 -17.80 1.39 22.63
C GLY A 101 -19.04 1.08 23.45
N GLY A 102 -18.81 0.84 24.74
CA GLY A 102 -19.84 0.50 25.72
C GLY A 102 -20.23 -0.98 25.76
N GLY A 103 -21.33 -1.25 26.46
CA GLY A 103 -21.79 -2.58 26.83
C GLY A 103 -21.29 -2.99 28.22
N GLU A 104 -22.07 -3.84 28.90
CA GLU A 104 -21.68 -4.41 30.19
C GLU A 104 -20.58 -5.46 29.96
N GLY A 105 -19.39 -5.22 30.52
CA GLY A 105 -18.24 -6.10 30.34
C GLY A 105 -17.69 -6.11 28.91
N ARG A 106 -17.31 -7.30 28.40
CA ARG A 106 -16.73 -7.44 27.06
C ARG A 106 -17.82 -7.60 26.01
N ALA A 107 -18.11 -6.53 25.28
CA ALA A 107 -19.13 -6.54 24.24
C ALA A 107 -18.64 -7.09 22.88
N PRO A 108 -19.51 -7.75 22.10
CA PRO A 108 -19.31 -7.93 20.67
C PRO A 108 -19.52 -6.60 19.92
N ILE A 109 -19.28 -6.57 18.61
CA ILE A 109 -19.37 -5.32 17.81
C ILE A 109 -20.78 -4.70 17.82
N GLY A 110 -21.84 -5.49 17.99
CA GLY A 110 -23.22 -5.00 18.11
C GLY A 110 -23.77 -4.26 16.86
N ARG A 111 -23.04 -4.27 15.74
CA ARG A 111 -23.41 -3.63 14.47
C ARG A 111 -23.30 -4.60 13.31
N LYS A 112 -24.10 -4.35 12.25
CA LYS A 112 -24.12 -5.17 11.02
C LYS A 112 -22.74 -5.32 10.36
N LYS A 113 -21.87 -4.30 10.47
CA LYS A 113 -20.50 -4.31 9.96
C LYS A 113 -19.58 -3.60 10.95
N PRO A 114 -18.29 -4.00 11.05
CA PRO A 114 -17.30 -3.23 11.78
C PRO A 114 -17.14 -1.84 11.15
N THR A 115 -17.04 -0.82 12.00
CA THR A 115 -16.96 0.59 11.61
C THR A 115 -15.65 1.23 12.06
N THR A 116 -15.24 2.27 11.34
CA THR A 116 -14.16 3.18 11.74
C THR A 116 -14.64 4.08 12.88
N PRO A 117 -13.73 4.79 13.59
CA PRO A 117 -14.13 5.77 14.61
C PRO A 117 -15.11 6.84 14.07
N TRP A 118 -15.01 7.15 12.78
CA TRP A 118 -15.89 8.10 12.08
C TRP A 118 -17.13 7.46 11.43
N GLY A 119 -17.48 6.21 11.77
CA GLY A 119 -18.73 5.57 11.35
C GLY A 119 -18.75 4.93 9.95
N TYR A 120 -17.66 4.99 9.17
CA TYR A 120 -17.60 4.30 7.88
C TYR A 120 -17.37 2.79 8.05
N PRO A 121 -17.84 1.92 7.13
CA PRO A 121 -17.50 0.50 7.16
C PRO A 121 -15.99 0.28 7.05
N ALA A 122 -15.41 -0.48 7.98
CA ALA A 122 -13.97 -0.77 8.05
C ALA A 122 -13.53 -1.89 7.10
N LEU A 123 -14.45 -2.80 6.74
CA LEU A 123 -14.17 -3.96 5.90
C LEU A 123 -14.89 -3.87 4.55
N GLY A 124 -14.20 -4.28 3.49
CA GLY A 124 -14.75 -4.48 2.13
C GLY A 124 -15.12 -3.22 1.34
N ARG A 125 -15.25 -2.06 1.98
CA ARG A 125 -15.56 -0.80 1.28
C ARG A 125 -14.36 -0.30 0.50
N ARG A 126 -14.46 -0.27 -0.84
CA ARG A 126 -13.43 0.34 -1.72
C ARG A 126 -13.42 1.86 -1.52
N SER A 127 -12.28 2.41 -1.10
CA SER A 127 -12.10 3.85 -0.82
C SER A 127 -11.52 4.65 -2.00
N ARG A 128 -11.14 3.99 -3.10
CA ARG A 128 -10.64 4.68 -4.30
C ARG A 128 -11.74 5.56 -4.91
N LYS A 129 -11.45 6.85 -5.09
CA LYS A 129 -12.34 7.80 -5.78
C LYS A 129 -12.69 7.29 -7.18
N ARG A 130 -13.98 7.31 -7.54
CA ARG A 130 -14.46 6.99 -8.89
C ARG A 130 -13.96 8.05 -9.89
N ASN A 131 -13.72 7.63 -11.13
CA ASN A 131 -13.30 8.49 -12.25
C ASN A 131 -12.03 9.30 -11.95
N LYS A 132 -11.04 8.67 -11.31
CA LYS A 132 -9.74 9.31 -11.09
C LYS A 132 -8.98 9.31 -12.42
N TYR A 133 -8.26 10.40 -12.74
CA TYR A 133 -7.42 10.52 -13.95
C TYR A 133 -6.52 9.30 -14.20
N SER A 134 -6.06 8.66 -13.12
CA SER A 134 -5.18 7.50 -13.17
C SER A 134 -5.87 6.16 -13.43
N ASP A 135 -7.21 6.12 -13.54
CA ASP A 135 -7.96 4.87 -13.74
C ASP A 135 -7.66 4.25 -15.11
N ASN A 136 -7.53 5.08 -16.16
CA ASN A 136 -7.16 4.64 -17.51
C ASN A 136 -5.75 4.01 -17.58
N LEU A 137 -4.90 4.30 -16.60
CA LEU A 137 -3.54 3.78 -16.53
C LEU A 137 -3.44 2.45 -15.75
N ILE A 138 -4.55 1.93 -15.20
CA ILE A 138 -4.56 0.68 -14.43
C ILE A 138 -5.22 -0.39 -15.28
N LEU A 139 -4.43 -1.40 -15.68
CA LEU A 139 -4.90 -2.54 -16.46
C LEU A 139 -5.56 -3.60 -15.55
N ARG A 140 -4.96 -3.85 -14.39
CA ARG A 140 -5.47 -4.84 -13.43
C ARG A 140 -5.22 -4.39 -12.00
N ARG A 141 -6.25 -4.45 -11.16
CA ARG A 141 -6.13 -4.14 -9.72
C ARG A 141 -5.34 -5.24 -8.99
N ARG A 142 -4.78 -4.88 -7.84
CA ARG A 142 -4.22 -5.86 -6.90
C ARG A 142 -5.30 -6.87 -6.50
N SER A 143 -4.91 -8.15 -6.49
CA SER A 143 -5.66 -9.26 -5.90
C SER A 143 -5.43 -9.29 -4.39
#